data_AF-D8S7M8-F1
#
_entry.id   AF-D8S7M8-F1
#
_cell.length_a   1.000
_cell.length_b   1.000
_cell.length_c   1.000
_cell.angle_alpha   90.00
_cell.angle_beta   90.00
_cell.angle_gamma   90.00
#
_symmetry.space_group_name_H-M   'P 1'
#
loop_
_entity.id
_entity.type
_entity.pdbx_description
1 polymer ?
#
loop_
_entity_poly.entity_id
_entity_poly.type
_entity_poly.pdbx_seq_one_letter_code
_entity_poly.pdbx_strand_id
1 'polypeptide(L)' 'IWTPFGGPYCNPRNWRRNTALTLLGIFLICIPIARLSARLEQRPVPPHFPIPSQLWCKNFGPPLDQDEE' A
#
# COMPACT_ATOMS: atom_id res chain seq x y z
N ILE A 1 -1.33 33.51 18.19
CA ILE A 1 -1.35 32.11 18.68
C ILE A 1 -0.98 31.21 17.50
N TRP A 2 0.00 30.32 17.65
CA TRP A 2 0.39 29.36 16.61
C TRP A 2 -0.26 28.01 16.91
N THR A 3 -0.84 27.37 15.90
CA THR A 3 -1.43 26.03 16.00
C THR A 3 -0.80 25.10 14.95
N PRO A 4 -0.60 23.81 15.27
CA PRO A 4 0.10 22.89 14.38
C PRO A 4 -0.68 22.58 13.09
N PHE A 5 -2.00 22.64 13.12
CA PHE A 5 -2.90 22.40 11.98
C PHE A 5 -3.29 23.68 11.23
N GLY A 6 -2.84 24.85 11.68
CA GLY A 6 -3.30 26.14 11.19
C GLY A 6 -4.57 26.66 11.89
N GLY A 7 -4.94 27.90 11.58
CA GLY A 7 -6.15 28.55 12.08
C GLY A 7 -7.32 28.51 11.08
N PRO A 8 -8.48 29.06 11.45
CA PRO A 8 -9.58 29.28 10.53
C PRO A 8 -9.11 30.07 9.29
N TYR A 9 -9.57 29.67 8.10
CA TYR A 9 -9.22 30.30 6.80
C TYR A 9 -7.72 30.29 6.44
N CYS A 10 -7.01 29.19 6.74
CA CYS A 10 -5.63 29.03 6.30
C CYS A 10 -5.50 28.99 4.76
N ASN A 11 -4.86 30.01 4.18
CA ASN A 11 -4.45 30.05 2.78
C ASN A 11 -2.93 30.27 2.65
N PRO A 12 -2.10 29.26 2.93
CA PRO A 12 -0.65 29.40 2.86
C PRO A 12 -0.21 29.54 1.39
N ARG A 13 0.59 30.57 1.10
CA ARG A 13 1.06 30.90 -0.26
C ARG A 13 1.69 29.73 -1.03
N ASN A 14 2.35 28.79 -0.33
CA ASN A 14 3.05 27.66 -0.93
C ASN A 14 2.34 26.30 -0.73
N TRP A 15 1.02 26.28 -0.53
CA TRP A 15 0.27 25.05 -0.23
C TRP A 15 0.54 23.92 -1.22
N ARG A 16 0.58 24.23 -2.53
CA ARG A 16 0.81 23.24 -3.60
C ARG A 16 2.16 22.53 -3.47
N ARG A 17 3.22 23.29 -3.20
CA ARG A 17 4.57 22.75 -3.04
C ARG A 17 4.65 21.87 -1.79
N ASN A 18 4.03 22.30 -0.69
CA ASN A 18 4.00 21.53 0.54
C ASN A 18 3.26 20.20 0.35
N THR A 19 2.08 20.22 -0.29
CA THR A 19 1.33 18.99 -0.62
C THR A 19 2.14 18.06 -1.53
N ALA A 20 2.84 18.60 -2.52
CA ALA A 20 3.68 17.80 -3.41
C ALA A 20 4.82 17.10 -2.64
N LEU A 21 5.50 17.81 -1.73
CA LEU A 21 6.55 17.23 -0.90
C LEU A 21 6.01 16.17 0.07
N THR A 22 4.84 16.42 0.68
CA THR A 22 4.18 15.44 1.56
C THR A 22 3.80 14.19 0.79
N LEU A 23 3.18 14.32 -0.38
CA LEU A 23 2.82 13.18 -1.22
C LEU A 23 4.06 12.40 -1.65
N LEU A 24 5.14 13.08 -2.04
CA LEU A 24 6.41 12.44 -2.36
C LEU A 24 6.93 11.61 -1.18
N GLY A 25 6.92 12.17 0.03
CA GLY A 25 7.31 11.45 1.25
C GLY A 25 6.45 10.21 1.53
N ILE A 26 5.13 10.33 1.36
CA ILE A 26 4.20 9.20 1.50
C ILE A 26 4.54 8.09 0.52
N PHE A 27 4.70 8.40 -0.77
CA PHE A 27 5.03 7.39 -1.78
C PHE A 27 6.40 6.74 -1.53
N LEU A 28 7.40 7.52 -1.12
CA LEU A 28 8.73 6.99 -0.79
C LEU A 28 8.69 5.97 0.35
N ILE A 29 7.77 6.12 1.30
CA ILE A 29 7.61 5.19 2.42
C ILE A 29 6.69 4.02 2.05
N CYS A 30 5.54 4.30 1.41
CA CYS A 30 4.54 3.27 1.12
C CYS A 30 5.02 2.26 0.07
N ILE A 31 5.81 2.68 -0.94
CA ILE A 31 6.30 1.78 -1.98
C ILE A 31 7.17 0.64 -1.42
N PRO A 32 8.26 0.89 -0.65
CA PRO A 32 9.07 -0.19 -0.11
C PRO A 32 8.28 -1.06 0.87
N ILE A 33 7.39 -0.47 1.68
CA ILE A 33 6.50 -1.23 2.56
C ILE A 33 5.61 -2.17 1.74
N ALA A 34 4.99 -1.71 0.66
CA ALA A 34 4.16 -2.53 -0.20
C ALA A 34 4.97 -3.67 -0.87
N ARG A 35 6.20 -3.39 -1.30
CA ARG A 35 7.10 -4.41 -1.86
C ARG A 35 7.48 -5.47 -0.83
N LEU A 36 7.76 -5.07 0.41
CA LEU A 36 8.07 -5.98 1.49
C LEU A 36 6.84 -6.82 1.88
N SER A 37 5.69 -6.16 2.04
CA SER A 37 4.41 -6.81 2.32
C SER A 37 4.08 -7.88 1.29
N ALA A 38 4.19 -7.56 -0.02
CA ALA A 38 3.92 -8.51 -1.09
C ALA A 38 4.87 -9.73 -1.12
N ARG A 39 6.11 -9.58 -0.62
CA ARG A 39 7.06 -10.69 -0.50
C ARG A 39 6.77 -11.60 0.70
N LEU A 40 6.28 -11.02 1.79
CA LEU A 40 6.00 -11.72 3.04
C LEU A 40 4.63 -12.39 3.08
N GLU A 41 3.68 -11.89 2.28
CA GLU A 41 2.36 -12.49 2.19
C GLU A 41 2.47 -13.95 1.74
N GLN A 42 1.87 -14.86 2.49
CA GLN A 42 1.75 -16.27 2.15
C GLN A 42 0.27 -16.62 2.01
N ARG A 43 -0.10 -17.27 0.91
CA ARG A 43 -1.49 -17.68 0.64
C ARG A 43 -1.53 -19.19 0.46
N PRO A 44 -1.88 -19.97 1.50
CA PRO A 44 -1.83 -21.43 1.44
C PRO A 44 -2.76 -22.01 0.37
N VAL A 45 -3.85 -21.31 0.03
CA VAL A 45 -4.82 -21.74 -0.98
C VAL A 45 -4.81 -20.75 -2.14
N PRO A 46 -4.75 -21.22 -3.41
CA PRO A 46 -4.90 -20.35 -4.56
C PRO A 46 -6.34 -19.82 -4.67
N PRO A 47 -6.55 -18.57 -5.13
CA PRO A 47 -7.88 -18.01 -5.26
C PRO A 47 -8.68 -18.70 -6.38
N HIS A 48 -9.99 -18.84 -6.17
CA HIS A 48 -10.90 -19.47 -7.15
C HIS A 48 -11.15 -18.61 -8.41
N PHE A 49 -10.97 -17.29 -8.31
CA PHE A 49 -11.20 -16.32 -9.39
C PHE A 49 -10.02 -15.36 -9.54
N PRO A 50 -9.85 -14.73 -10.71
CA PRO A 50 -8.82 -13.72 -10.90
C PRO A 50 -9.09 -12.50 -10.00
N ILE A 51 -8.17 -12.23 -9.08
CA ILE A 51 -8.22 -11.10 -8.15
C ILE A 51 -7.05 -10.15 -8.43
N PRO A 52 -7.26 -8.82 -8.34
CA PRO A 52 -6.23 -7.85 -8.70
C PRO A 52 -4.94 -8.02 -7.90
N SER A 53 -5.03 -8.51 -6.66
CA SER A 53 -3.87 -8.74 -5.81
C SER A 53 -2.93 -9.86 -6.28
N GLN A 54 -3.35 -10.70 -7.22
CA GLN A 54 -2.46 -11.67 -7.88
C GLN A 54 -1.35 -10.99 -8.70
N LEU A 55 -1.54 -9.74 -9.14
CA LEU A 55 -0.53 -9.01 -9.91
C LEU A 55 0.75 -8.77 -9.10
N TRP A 56 0.62 -8.60 -7.78
CA TRP A 56 1.74 -8.26 -6.90
C TRP A 56 2.05 -9.32 -5.84
N CYS A 57 1.09 -10.15 -5.42
CA CYS A 57 1.31 -11.24 -4.46
C CYS A 57 1.32 -12.59 -5.19
N LYS A 58 2.47 -13.28 -5.19
CA LYS A 58 2.69 -14.50 -5.97
C LYS A 58 2.93 -15.76 -5.14
N ASN A 59 3.03 -15.64 -3.81
CA ASN A 59 3.30 -16.76 -2.92
C ASN A 59 2.02 -17.56 -2.63
N PHE A 60 1.55 -18.32 -3.62
CA PHE A 60 0.45 -19.26 -3.47
C PHE A 60 0.97 -20.64 -3.07
N GLY A 61 0.27 -21.29 -2.16
CA GLY A 61 0.48 -22.69 -1.77
C GLY A 61 -0.10 -23.65 -2.79
N PRO A 62 0.15 -24.96 -2.61
CA PRO A 62 -0.37 -26.00 -3.51
C PRO A 62 -1.91 -26.03 -3.49
N PRO A 63 -2.54 -26.43 -4.61
CA PRO A 63 -3.98 -26.67 -4.67
C PRO A 63 -4.44 -27.73 -3.64
N LEU A 64 -5.59 -27.52 -2.99
CA LEU A 64 -6.11 -28.37 -1.91
C LEU A 64 -6.53 -29.79 -2.36
N ASP A 65 -6.63 -30.02 -3.67
CA ASP A 65 -7.04 -31.28 -4.29
C ASP A 65 -5.89 -32.29 -4.48
N GLN A 66 -4.65 -31.94 -4.12
CA GLN A 66 -3.47 -32.80 -4.32
C GLN A 66 -3.17 -33.78 -3.18
N ASP A 67 -3.92 -33.72 -2.07
CA ASP A 67 -3.61 -34.49 -0.85
C ASP A 67 -4.46 -35.78 -0.69
N GLU A 68 -5.36 -36.09 -1.64
CA GLU A 68 -6.32 -37.22 -1.57
C GLU A 68 -6.11 -38.37 -2.59
N GLU A 69 -5.00 -38.40 -3.36
CA GLU A 69 -4.60 -39.53 -4.26
C GLU A 69 -3.35 -40.27 -3.74
#